data_AF-A0A2G5IIE9-F1
#
_entry.id   AF-A0A2G5IIE9-F1
#
_cell.length_a   1.000
_cell.length_b   1.000
_cell.length_c   1.000
_cell.angle_alpha   90.00
_cell.angle_beta   90.00
_cell.angle_gamma   90.00
#
_symmetry.space_group_name_H-M   'P 1'
#
loop_
_entity.id
_entity.type
_entity.pdbx_description
1 polymer ?
#
loop_
_entity_poly.entity_id
_entity_poly.type
_entity_poly.pdbx_seq_one_letter_code
_entity_poly.pdbx_strand_id
1 'polypeptide(L)'
;MADRAWEVPAAGGTVMDRWPDIAAAISPKLPSHVSAVAYNPAARQLDLRPDSPAYATQLRLITARIIATANNAVGTDAVHTIRVLPSGAAPAPRTAQPAPAAAATSEAPVKTRETASAGYHQALAAHQTAAPPSRIDPGIAEAVARQTRAMRALSQRAFPEPPDDAPATIEMARAQRRRQAAATEAAALRRARQERAARKSGTSADAPESASLRTTA
;
A
#
# COMPACT_ATOMS: atom_id res chain seq x y z
N MET A 1 36.17 -0.33 35.82
CA MET A 1 35.20 -0.42 34.71
C MET A 1 35.67 -1.54 33.78
N ALA A 2 35.33 -2.79 34.10
CA ALA A 2 35.76 -3.96 33.35
C ALA A 2 34.57 -4.87 33.08
N ASP A 3 34.58 -5.45 31.87
CA ASP A 3 33.86 -6.62 31.38
C ASP A 3 32.33 -6.65 31.49
N ARG A 4 31.67 -6.17 30.43
CA ARG A 4 30.31 -6.58 30.06
C ARG A 4 30.24 -6.82 28.55
N ALA A 5 31.03 -7.76 28.04
CA ALA A 5 31.14 -8.06 26.61
C ALA A 5 30.93 -9.54 26.22
N TRP A 6 30.37 -10.39 27.10
CA TRP A 6 30.28 -11.84 26.84
C TRP A 6 28.97 -12.53 27.25
N GLU A 7 27.88 -11.81 27.50
CA GLU A 7 26.54 -12.44 27.52
C GLU A 7 25.90 -12.37 26.13
N VAL A 8 26.40 -13.19 25.21
CA VAL A 8 25.59 -13.60 24.06
C VAL A 8 24.47 -14.45 24.65
N PRO A 9 23.18 -14.11 24.49
CA PRO A 9 22.12 -14.97 25.01
C PRO A 9 22.24 -16.32 24.32
N ALA A 10 22.54 -17.36 25.11
CA ALA A 10 22.64 -18.76 24.68
C ALA A 10 21.38 -19.24 23.92
N ALA A 11 20.29 -18.48 23.97
CA ALA A 11 19.06 -18.66 23.20
C ALA A 11 19.30 -18.96 21.71
N GLY A 12 20.26 -18.30 21.05
CA GLY A 12 20.50 -18.50 19.62
C GLY A 12 21.00 -19.90 19.24
N GLY A 13 21.90 -20.47 20.06
CA GLY A 13 22.36 -21.85 19.91
C GLY A 13 21.22 -22.84 20.16
N THR A 14 20.40 -22.58 21.20
CA THR A 14 19.27 -23.47 21.52
C THR A 14 18.18 -23.52 20.46
N VAL A 15 17.93 -22.43 19.71
CA VAL A 15 16.95 -22.42 18.61
C VAL A 15 17.44 -23.27 17.44
N MET A 16 18.74 -23.18 17.12
CA MET A 16 19.36 -23.98 16.05
C MET A 16 19.36 -25.46 16.39
N ASP A 17 19.83 -25.81 17.59
CA ASP A 17 19.95 -27.21 18.02
C ASP A 17 18.58 -27.89 18.18
N ARG A 18 17.56 -27.14 18.62
CA ARG A 18 16.19 -27.66 18.82
C ARG A 18 15.28 -27.47 17.61
N TRP A 19 15.80 -26.97 16.48
CA TRP A 19 15.00 -26.78 15.27
C TRP A 19 14.22 -28.04 14.84
N PRO A 20 14.80 -29.26 14.85
CA PRO A 20 14.06 -30.47 14.49
C PRO A 20 12.84 -30.73 15.37
N ASP A 21 12.95 -30.51 16.68
CA ASP A 21 11.85 -30.68 17.63
C ASP A 21 10.77 -29.62 17.45
N ILE A 22 11.20 -28.35 17.26
CA ILE A 22 10.30 -27.22 16.98
C ILE A 22 9.53 -27.47 15.69
N ALA A 23 10.21 -27.91 14.64
CA ALA A 23 9.61 -28.20 13.35
C ALA A 23 8.62 -29.38 13.45
N ALA A 24 8.99 -30.45 14.17
CA ALA A 24 8.13 -31.61 14.40
C ALA A 24 6.85 -31.25 15.17
N ALA A 25 6.93 -30.34 16.16
CA ALA A 25 5.77 -29.85 16.92
C ALA A 25 4.78 -29.05 16.04
N ILE A 26 5.24 -28.48 14.93
CA ILE A 26 4.38 -27.76 13.98
C ILE A 26 3.79 -28.72 12.94
N SER A 27 4.64 -29.56 12.35
CA SER A 27 4.23 -30.59 11.39
C SER A 27 5.28 -31.71 11.32
N PRO A 28 4.89 -32.99 11.36
CA PRO A 28 5.83 -34.12 11.32
C PRO A 28 6.74 -34.18 10.08
N LYS A 29 6.32 -33.56 8.97
CA LYS A 29 7.10 -33.55 7.72
C LYS A 29 8.11 -32.41 7.65
N LEU A 30 7.93 -31.35 8.45
CA LEU A 30 8.71 -30.13 8.35
C LEU A 30 10.22 -30.33 8.62
N PRO A 31 10.66 -31.16 9.59
CA PRO A 31 12.08 -31.40 9.85
C PRO A 31 12.84 -31.95 8.63
N SER A 32 12.18 -32.75 7.79
CA SER A 32 12.81 -33.37 6.62
C SER A 32 12.95 -32.43 5.42
N HIS A 33 12.17 -31.35 5.38
CA HIS A 33 12.07 -30.45 4.22
C HIS A 33 12.61 -29.04 4.48
N VAL A 34 12.89 -28.70 5.75
CA VAL A 34 13.35 -27.36 6.13
C VAL A 34 14.50 -27.48 7.13
N SER A 35 15.64 -26.92 6.74
CA SER A 35 16.81 -26.79 7.62
C SER A 35 16.96 -25.37 8.14
N ALA A 36 17.29 -25.20 9.41
CA ALA A 36 17.74 -23.92 9.93
C ALA A 36 19.21 -23.67 9.55
N VAL A 37 19.49 -22.50 8.98
CA VAL A 37 20.81 -22.18 8.41
C VAL A 37 21.61 -21.25 9.30
N ALA A 38 20.95 -20.24 9.85
CA ALA A 38 21.58 -19.26 10.72
C ALA A 38 20.56 -18.64 11.67
N TYR A 39 21.06 -18.12 12.78
CA TYR A 39 20.31 -17.27 13.68
C TYR A 39 21.09 -15.98 13.94
N ASN A 40 20.43 -14.84 13.77
CA ASN A 40 20.99 -13.53 14.08
C ASN A 40 20.41 -13.03 15.42
N PRO A 41 21.21 -12.99 16.51
CA PRO A 41 20.74 -12.56 17.82
C PRO A 41 20.40 -11.07 17.89
N ALA A 42 21.09 -10.22 17.12
CA ALA A 42 20.86 -8.77 17.13
C ALA A 42 19.50 -8.42 16.48
N ALA A 43 19.15 -9.11 15.39
CA ALA A 43 17.88 -8.94 14.69
C ALA A 43 16.76 -9.88 15.18
N ARG A 44 17.06 -10.79 16.12
CA ARG A 44 16.15 -11.88 16.56
C ARG A 44 15.57 -12.64 15.36
N GLN A 45 16.43 -12.94 14.39
CA GLN A 45 16.03 -13.45 13.10
C GLN A 45 16.50 -14.89 12.90
N LEU A 46 15.58 -15.75 12.46
CA LEU A 46 15.83 -17.15 12.13
C LEU A 46 15.81 -17.35 10.60
N ASP A 47 16.93 -17.78 10.04
CA ASP A 47 17.07 -18.04 8.61
C ASP A 47 16.80 -19.52 8.31
N LEU A 48 15.74 -19.78 7.55
CA LEU A 48 15.29 -21.12 7.20
C LEU A 48 15.47 -21.39 5.71
N ARG A 49 16.00 -22.55 5.37
CA ARG A 49 16.16 -23.01 3.98
C ARG A 49 15.20 -24.17 3.70
N PRO A 50 14.16 -23.95 2.88
CA PRO A 50 13.32 -25.01 2.37
C PRO A 50 14.00 -25.75 1.22
N ASP A 51 13.68 -27.03 1.06
CA ASP A 51 14.13 -27.86 -0.06
C ASP A 51 13.38 -27.58 -1.37
N SER A 52 12.16 -27.02 -1.29
CA SER A 52 11.26 -26.83 -2.43
C SER A 52 10.43 -25.54 -2.33
N PRO A 53 9.92 -25.02 -3.48
CA PRO A 53 9.11 -23.81 -3.50
C PRO A 53 7.80 -23.95 -2.71
N ALA A 54 7.23 -25.15 -2.65
CA ALA A 54 6.01 -25.43 -1.89
C ALA A 54 6.24 -25.23 -0.39
N TYR A 55 7.32 -25.80 0.15
CA TYR A 55 7.69 -25.60 1.55
C TYR A 55 8.13 -24.15 1.83
N ALA A 56 8.74 -23.46 0.87
CA ALA A 56 9.02 -22.03 0.99
C ALA A 56 7.73 -21.20 1.19
N THR A 57 6.69 -21.50 0.43
CA THR A 57 5.38 -20.85 0.60
C THR A 57 4.73 -21.26 1.92
N GLN A 58 4.78 -22.53 2.29
CA GLN A 58 4.26 -23.01 3.56
C GLN A 58 4.88 -22.23 4.73
N LEU A 59 6.22 -22.14 4.80
CA LEU A 59 6.93 -21.41 5.87
C LEU A 59 6.46 -19.96 5.99
N ARG A 60 6.25 -19.26 4.87
CA ARG A 60 5.74 -17.88 4.85
C ARG A 60 4.33 -17.78 5.42
N LEU A 61 3.45 -18.73 5.09
CA LEU A 61 2.08 -18.77 5.59
C LEU A 61 2.01 -19.10 7.09
N ILE A 62 2.89 -19.97 7.59
CA ILE A 62 2.91 -20.41 8.99
C ILE A 62 3.97 -19.68 9.84
N THR A 63 4.51 -18.55 9.37
CA THR A 63 5.59 -17.81 10.04
C THR A 63 5.27 -17.45 11.49
N ALA A 64 4.07 -16.93 11.75
CA ALA A 64 3.65 -16.57 13.11
C ALA A 64 3.62 -17.79 14.05
N ARG A 65 3.17 -18.95 13.56
CA ARG A 65 3.17 -20.20 14.32
C ARG A 65 4.59 -20.68 14.62
N ILE A 66 5.49 -20.59 13.64
CA ILE A 66 6.89 -20.99 13.84
C ILE A 66 7.55 -20.12 14.92
N ILE A 67 7.34 -18.80 14.88
CA ILE A 67 7.86 -17.87 15.89
C ILE A 67 7.35 -18.26 17.29
N ALA A 68 6.03 -18.43 17.44
CA ALA A 68 5.44 -18.80 18.72
C ALA A 68 5.96 -20.14 19.25
N THR A 69 6.04 -21.18 18.40
CA THR A 69 6.53 -22.50 18.81
C THR A 69 8.02 -22.46 19.15
N ALA A 70 8.84 -21.72 18.41
CA ALA A 70 10.27 -21.56 18.71
C ALA A 70 10.48 -20.87 20.06
N ASN A 71 9.77 -19.77 20.33
CA ASN A 71 9.89 -19.05 21.60
C ASN A 71 9.37 -19.86 22.79
N ASN A 72 8.29 -20.63 22.60
CA ASN A 72 7.81 -21.56 23.63
C ASN A 72 8.82 -22.69 23.92
N ALA A 73 9.50 -23.21 22.90
CA ALA A 73 10.48 -24.27 23.08
C ALA A 73 11.74 -23.78 23.83
N VAL A 74 12.16 -22.54 23.58
CA VAL A 74 13.33 -21.93 24.21
C VAL A 74 12.98 -21.23 25.53
N GLY A 75 11.70 -20.98 25.80
CA GLY A 75 11.21 -20.30 27.00
C GLY A 75 11.57 -18.80 27.05
N THR A 76 12.01 -18.23 25.94
CA THR A 76 12.43 -16.83 25.81
C THR A 76 11.92 -16.27 24.48
N ASP A 77 11.72 -14.96 24.41
CA ASP A 77 11.33 -14.25 23.19
C ASP A 77 12.53 -14.04 22.24
N ALA A 78 13.10 -15.15 21.78
CA ALA A 78 14.36 -15.20 21.04
C ALA A 78 14.18 -14.92 19.54
N VAL A 79 13.11 -15.43 18.92
CA VAL A 79 12.82 -15.27 17.49
C VAL A 79 11.69 -14.27 17.32
N HIS A 80 11.85 -13.29 16.45
CA HIS A 80 10.81 -12.32 16.07
C HIS A 80 10.56 -12.30 14.57
N THR A 81 11.58 -12.61 13.78
CA THR A 81 11.51 -12.56 12.32
C THR A 81 12.01 -13.87 11.75
N ILE A 82 11.33 -14.37 10.71
CA ILE A 82 11.77 -15.52 9.94
C ILE A 82 12.12 -15.07 8.54
N ARG A 83 13.33 -15.39 8.09
CA ARG A 83 13.75 -15.19 6.71
C ARG A 83 13.78 -16.54 6.02
N VAL A 84 12.90 -16.69 5.03
CA VAL A 84 12.86 -17.87 4.17
C VAL A 84 13.82 -17.67 3.00
N LEU A 85 14.92 -18.40 3.03
CA LEU A 85 15.90 -18.44 1.95
C LEU A 85 15.31 -19.08 0.68
N PRO A 86 15.83 -18.77 -0.52
CA PRO A 86 15.37 -19.40 -1.75
C PRO A 86 15.51 -20.92 -1.67
N SER A 87 14.48 -21.64 -2.11
CA SER A 87 14.51 -23.10 -2.13
C SER A 87 15.56 -23.60 -3.12
N GLY A 88 16.39 -24.53 -2.67
CA GLY A 88 17.49 -25.09 -3.45
C GLY A 88 17.02 -26.11 -4.50
N ALA A 89 16.18 -25.68 -5.45
CA ALA A 89 15.86 -26.36 -6.70
C ALA A 89 14.89 -25.45 -7.47
N ALA A 90 15.42 -24.48 -8.21
CA ALA A 90 14.65 -23.84 -9.25
C ALA A 90 14.62 -24.78 -10.47
N PRO A 91 13.48 -25.01 -11.14
CA PRO A 91 13.48 -25.54 -12.49
C PRO A 91 14.36 -24.62 -13.35
N ALA A 92 15.22 -25.21 -14.18
CA ALA A 92 16.10 -24.46 -15.06
C ALA A 92 15.30 -23.39 -15.84
N PRO A 93 15.79 -22.14 -15.94
CA PRO A 93 15.12 -21.14 -16.75
C PRO A 93 14.99 -21.69 -18.17
N ARG A 94 13.77 -21.71 -18.70
CA ARG A 94 13.52 -22.00 -20.11
C ARG A 94 14.42 -21.07 -20.91
N THR A 95 15.27 -21.65 -21.77
CA THR A 95 16.19 -20.95 -22.66
C THR A 95 15.51 -19.74 -23.28
N ALA A 96 15.95 -18.55 -22.89
CA ALA A 96 15.54 -17.31 -23.52
C ALA A 96 16.05 -17.34 -24.96
N GLN A 97 15.12 -17.33 -25.92
CA GLN A 97 15.39 -17.06 -27.32
C GLN A 97 16.15 -15.71 -27.41
N PRO A 98 17.23 -15.57 -28.21
CA PRO A 98 17.93 -14.30 -28.33
C PRO A 98 16.99 -13.22 -28.85
N ALA A 99 16.93 -12.09 -28.14
CA ALA A 99 16.16 -10.92 -28.57
C ALA A 99 16.75 -10.31 -29.85
N PRO A 100 15.94 -9.92 -30.85
CA PRO A 100 16.43 -9.04 -31.90
C PRO A 100 16.74 -7.66 -31.30
N ALA A 101 17.81 -7.05 -31.82
CA ALA A 101 18.39 -5.80 -31.34
C ALA A 101 17.35 -4.68 -31.20
N ALA A 102 17.47 -3.94 -30.11
CA ALA A 102 16.65 -2.78 -29.77
C ALA A 102 16.70 -1.72 -30.88
N ALA A 103 15.57 -1.49 -31.55
CA ALA A 103 15.33 -0.30 -32.34
C ALA A 103 14.47 0.69 -31.52
N ALA A 104 14.87 1.96 -31.62
CA ALA A 104 14.41 3.14 -30.91
C ALA A 104 12.92 3.19 -30.50
N THR A 105 12.71 3.65 -29.28
CA THR A 105 11.42 4.10 -28.74
C THR A 105 10.90 5.30 -29.53
N SER A 106 9.91 5.05 -30.39
CA SER A 106 8.90 6.06 -30.72
C SER A 106 7.74 5.87 -29.75
N GLU A 107 7.26 6.95 -29.13
CA GLU A 107 6.03 6.97 -28.32
C GLU A 107 4.88 6.38 -29.16
N ALA A 108 4.61 5.09 -28.96
CA ALA A 108 3.46 4.44 -29.55
C ALA A 108 2.23 4.73 -28.68
N PRO A 109 1.05 4.94 -29.30
CA PRO A 109 -0.18 5.17 -28.56
C PRO A 109 -0.41 4.04 -27.56
N VAL A 110 -0.88 4.39 -26.36
CA VAL A 110 -1.13 3.45 -25.26
C VAL A 110 -1.94 2.27 -25.79
N LYS A 111 -1.29 1.11 -25.92
CA LYS A 111 -1.95 -0.12 -26.34
C LYS A 111 -2.81 -0.59 -25.19
N THR A 112 -4.11 -0.31 -25.29
CA THR A 112 -5.11 -0.90 -24.40
C THR A 112 -5.17 -2.41 -24.65
N ARG A 113 -5.80 -3.16 -23.74
CA ARG A 113 -5.91 -4.62 -23.85
C ARG A 113 -6.51 -5.06 -25.19
N GLU A 114 -7.39 -4.26 -25.74
CA GLU A 114 -8.11 -4.47 -27.00
C GLU A 114 -7.22 -4.20 -28.22
N THR A 115 -6.29 -3.25 -28.13
CA THR A 115 -5.42 -2.81 -29.24
C THR A 115 -3.99 -3.38 -29.15
N ALA A 116 -3.79 -4.33 -28.23
CA ALA A 116 -2.52 -5.01 -28.05
C ALA A 116 -2.16 -5.91 -29.26
N SER A 117 -0.89 -6.31 -29.32
CA SER A 117 -0.38 -7.16 -30.40
C SER A 117 -1.07 -8.54 -30.44
N ALA A 118 -1.14 -9.14 -31.63
CA ALA A 118 -1.72 -10.48 -31.82
C ALA A 118 -1.11 -11.55 -30.89
N GLY A 119 0.21 -11.52 -30.65
CA GLY A 119 0.88 -12.44 -29.73
C GLY A 119 0.42 -12.29 -28.26
N TYR A 120 0.05 -11.08 -27.85
CA TYR A 120 -0.53 -10.84 -26.52
C TYR A 120 -1.93 -11.44 -26.42
N HIS A 121 -2.77 -11.27 -27.45
CA HIS A 121 -4.10 -11.92 -27.47
C HIS A 121 -3.99 -13.44 -27.51
N GLN A 122 -3.03 -13.99 -28.25
CA GLN A 122 -2.79 -15.44 -28.30
C GLN A 122 -2.34 -15.98 -26.94
N ALA A 123 -1.41 -15.30 -26.27
CA ALA A 123 -0.97 -15.67 -24.92
C ALA A 123 -2.11 -15.56 -23.90
N LEU A 124 -2.95 -14.52 -24.02
CA LEU A 124 -4.10 -14.33 -23.15
C LEU A 124 -5.16 -15.42 -23.36
N ALA A 125 -5.44 -15.79 -24.62
CA ALA A 125 -6.37 -16.87 -24.94
C ALA A 125 -5.86 -18.21 -24.41
N ALA A 126 -4.57 -18.52 -24.61
CA ALA A 126 -3.94 -19.73 -24.08
C ALA A 126 -4.03 -19.80 -22.55
N HIS A 127 -3.77 -18.67 -21.87
CA HIS A 127 -3.92 -18.58 -20.41
C HIS A 127 -5.37 -18.77 -19.96
N GLN A 128 -6.33 -18.20 -20.67
CA GLN A 128 -7.76 -18.36 -20.37
C GLN A 128 -8.24 -19.80 -20.57
N THR A 129 -7.77 -20.49 -21.62
CA THR A 129 -8.10 -21.91 -21.86
C THR A 129 -7.50 -22.86 -20.84
N ALA A 130 -6.34 -22.51 -20.28
CA ALA A 130 -5.68 -23.31 -19.24
C ALA A 130 -6.20 -23.02 -17.83
N ALA A 131 -6.97 -21.94 -17.64
CA ALA A 131 -7.52 -21.59 -16.34
C ALA A 131 -8.59 -22.60 -15.94
N PRO A 132 -8.44 -23.30 -14.79
CA PRO A 132 -9.47 -24.21 -14.33
C PRO A 132 -10.76 -23.43 -14.04
N PRO A 133 -11.93 -24.02 -14.32
CA PRO A 133 -13.19 -23.36 -14.04
C PRO A 133 -13.29 -23.06 -12.54
N SER A 134 -13.66 -21.83 -12.21
CA SER A 134 -13.91 -21.41 -10.84
C SER A 134 -15.06 -22.23 -10.27
N ARG A 135 -14.76 -23.22 -9.43
CA ARG A 135 -15.74 -24.07 -8.76
C ARG A 135 -16.25 -23.35 -7.51
N ILE A 136 -16.94 -22.24 -7.71
CA ILE A 136 -17.73 -21.62 -6.65
C ILE A 136 -19.03 -22.42 -6.55
N ASP A 137 -19.33 -22.90 -5.36
CA ASP A 137 -20.58 -23.58 -5.08
C ASP A 137 -21.77 -22.64 -5.41
N PRO A 138 -22.77 -23.09 -6.19
CA PRO A 138 -23.89 -22.25 -6.59
C PRO A 138 -24.65 -21.66 -5.40
N GLY A 139 -24.73 -22.36 -4.26
CA GLY A 139 -25.35 -21.86 -3.04
C GLY A 139 -24.59 -20.69 -2.42
N ILE A 140 -23.26 -20.67 -2.53
CA ILE A 140 -22.44 -19.53 -2.08
C ILE A 140 -22.69 -18.32 -2.98
N ALA A 141 -22.75 -18.52 -4.31
CA ALA A 141 -23.03 -17.44 -5.26
C ALA A 141 -24.41 -16.82 -5.01
N GLU A 142 -25.42 -17.64 -4.77
CA GLU A 142 -26.77 -17.19 -4.42
C GLU A 142 -26.82 -16.46 -3.07
N ALA A 143 -26.07 -16.93 -2.06
CA ALA A 143 -25.96 -16.26 -0.78
C ALA A 143 -25.33 -14.86 -0.91
N VAL A 144 -24.24 -14.73 -1.66
CA VAL A 144 -23.59 -13.44 -1.95
C VAL A 144 -24.52 -12.51 -2.73
N ALA A 145 -25.26 -13.03 -3.71
CA ALA A 145 -26.22 -12.24 -4.47
C ALA A 145 -27.35 -11.71 -3.57
N ARG A 146 -27.88 -12.54 -2.66
CA ARG A 146 -28.89 -12.12 -1.67
C ARG A 146 -28.35 -11.06 -0.72
N GLN A 147 -27.14 -11.25 -0.19
CA GLN A 147 -26.48 -10.28 0.67
C GLN A 147 -26.29 -8.94 -0.05
N THR A 148 -25.82 -8.97 -1.31
CA THR A 148 -25.60 -7.77 -2.12
C THR A 148 -26.91 -7.02 -2.36
N ARG A 149 -28.00 -7.73 -2.67
CA ARG A 149 -29.34 -7.12 -2.82
C ARG A 149 -29.83 -6.49 -1.52
N ALA A 150 -29.67 -7.19 -0.39
CA ALA A 150 -30.04 -6.67 0.93
C ALA A 150 -29.25 -5.40 1.29
N MET A 151 -27.93 -5.41 1.05
CA MET A 151 -27.07 -4.25 1.28
C MET A 151 -27.45 -3.07 0.40
N ARG A 152 -27.77 -3.31 -0.87
CA ARG A 152 -28.24 -2.25 -1.77
C ARG A 152 -29.57 -1.65 -1.32
N ALA A 153 -30.52 -2.47 -0.90
CA ALA A 153 -31.81 -1.99 -0.39
C ALA A 153 -31.64 -1.14 0.88
N LEU A 154 -30.77 -1.56 1.80
CA LEU A 154 -30.41 -0.78 2.99
C LEU A 154 -29.72 0.54 2.62
N SER A 155 -28.80 0.51 1.66
CA SER A 155 -28.13 1.71 1.15
C SER A 155 -29.13 2.71 0.57
N GLN A 156 -30.07 2.26 -0.26
CA GLN A 156 -31.12 3.12 -0.85
C GLN A 156 -32.04 3.72 0.21
N ARG A 157 -32.30 3.01 1.31
CA ARG A 157 -33.10 3.53 2.42
C ARG A 157 -32.33 4.54 3.28
N ALA A 158 -31.03 4.31 3.48
CA ALA A 158 -30.17 5.19 4.26
C ALA A 158 -29.79 6.46 3.48
N PHE A 159 -29.65 6.35 2.17
CA PHE A 159 -29.30 7.42 1.24
C PHE A 159 -30.34 7.48 0.13
N PRO A 160 -31.56 7.97 0.45
CA PRO A 160 -32.57 8.17 -0.58
C PRO A 160 -32.03 9.19 -1.59
N GLU A 161 -32.03 8.83 -2.89
CA GLU A 161 -31.76 9.84 -3.91
C GLU A 161 -32.87 10.89 -3.88
N PRO A 162 -32.53 12.19 -3.89
CA PRO A 162 -33.54 13.23 -3.96
C PRO A 162 -34.34 13.09 -5.27
N PRO A 163 -35.64 13.46 -5.28
CA PRO A 163 -36.41 13.52 -6.52
C PRO A 163 -35.69 14.43 -7.53
N ASP A 164 -35.90 14.17 -8.83
CA ASP A 164 -35.28 14.85 -9.98
C ASP A 164 -35.43 16.38 -9.97
N ASP A 165 -34.69 17.06 -9.10
CA ASP A 165 -33.96 18.25 -9.46
C ASP A 165 -32.63 17.73 -10.00
N ALA A 166 -32.57 17.56 -11.32
CA ALA A 166 -31.44 16.98 -12.06
C ALA A 166 -30.13 17.30 -11.33
N PRO A 167 -29.44 16.30 -10.74
CA PRO A 167 -28.27 16.56 -9.95
C PRO A 167 -27.30 17.27 -10.87
N ALA A 168 -27.06 18.56 -10.59
CA ALA A 168 -26.09 19.34 -11.35
C ALA A 168 -24.84 18.48 -11.38
N THR A 169 -24.50 17.98 -12.58
CA THR A 169 -23.37 17.07 -12.75
C THR A 169 -22.18 17.66 -12.00
N ILE A 170 -21.27 16.83 -11.51
CA ILE A 170 -20.13 17.30 -10.70
C ILE A 170 -19.46 18.54 -11.33
N GLU A 171 -19.44 18.61 -12.67
CA GLU A 171 -19.01 19.77 -13.45
C GLU A 171 -19.90 21.03 -13.32
N MET A 172 -21.22 20.92 -13.37
CA MET A 172 -22.14 22.04 -13.13
C MET A 172 -22.01 22.59 -11.71
N ALA A 173 -21.91 21.71 -10.69
CA ALA A 173 -21.71 22.14 -9.30
C ALA A 173 -20.35 22.83 -9.11
N ARG A 174 -19.30 22.38 -9.81
CA ARG A 174 -17.99 23.06 -9.85
C ARG A 174 -18.10 24.42 -10.55
N ALA A 175 -18.81 24.52 -11.66
CA ALA A 175 -19.02 25.77 -12.39
C ALA A 175 -19.79 26.80 -11.56
N GLN A 176 -20.82 26.38 -10.82
CA GLN A 176 -21.58 27.25 -9.93
C GLN A 176 -20.72 27.79 -8.78
N ARG A 177 -19.90 26.94 -8.14
CA ARG A 177 -18.97 27.38 -7.09
C ARG A 177 -17.95 28.39 -7.60
N ARG A 178 -17.41 28.20 -8.82
CA ARG A 178 -16.50 29.18 -9.45
C ARG A 178 -17.18 30.54 -9.65
N ARG A 179 -18.43 30.55 -10.12
CA ARG A 179 -19.20 31.79 -10.30
C ARG A 179 -19.46 32.50 -8.97
N GLN A 180 -19.83 31.76 -7.93
CA GLN A 180 -20.03 32.30 -6.58
C GLN A 180 -18.73 32.90 -6.02
N ALA A 181 -17.61 32.20 -6.16
CA ALA A 181 -16.31 32.70 -5.73
C ALA A 181 -15.92 34.00 -6.46
N ALA A 182 -16.09 34.06 -7.78
CA ALA A 182 -15.80 35.25 -8.57
C ALA A 182 -16.70 36.45 -8.18
N ALA A 183 -17.98 36.20 -7.87
CA ALA A 183 -18.89 37.26 -7.41
C ALA A 183 -18.45 37.84 -6.06
N THR A 184 -18.04 36.98 -5.12
CA THR A 184 -17.53 37.38 -3.80
C THR A 184 -16.22 38.14 -3.93
N GLU A 185 -15.30 37.69 -4.77
CA GLU A 185 -14.04 38.38 -5.05
C GLU A 185 -14.29 39.77 -5.63
N ALA A 186 -15.19 39.89 -6.62
CA ALA A 186 -15.54 41.18 -7.21
C ALA A 186 -16.17 42.14 -6.18
N ALA A 187 -16.98 41.64 -5.25
CA ALA A 187 -17.54 42.44 -4.17
C ALA A 187 -16.45 42.92 -3.19
N ALA A 188 -15.53 42.03 -2.81
CA ALA A 188 -14.40 42.38 -1.95
C ALA A 188 -13.50 43.45 -2.58
N LEU A 189 -13.21 43.34 -3.88
CA LEU A 189 -12.42 44.33 -4.61
C LEU A 189 -13.12 45.70 -4.69
N ARG A 190 -14.44 45.73 -4.91
CA ARG A 190 -15.21 46.99 -4.87
C ARG A 190 -15.13 47.66 -3.49
N ARG A 191 -15.31 46.88 -2.42
CA ARG A 191 -15.19 47.39 -1.05
C ARG A 191 -13.78 47.91 -0.75
N ALA A 192 -12.75 47.15 -1.10
CA ALA A 192 -11.35 47.58 -0.92
C ALA A 192 -11.03 48.89 -1.67
N ARG A 193 -11.61 49.10 -2.86
CA ARG A 193 -11.48 50.37 -3.60
C ARG A 193 -12.20 51.52 -2.89
N GLN A 194 -13.42 51.30 -2.40
CA GLN A 194 -14.17 52.29 -1.62
C GLN A 194 -13.42 52.70 -0.35
N GLU A 195 -12.88 51.74 0.40
CA GLU A 195 -12.10 52.00 1.61
C GLU A 195 -10.78 52.75 1.33
N ARG A 196 -10.13 52.47 0.18
CA ARG A 196 -8.94 53.24 -0.25
C ARG A 196 -9.30 54.66 -0.68
N ALA A 197 -10.44 54.86 -1.36
CA ALA A 197 -10.92 56.18 -1.73
C ALA A 197 -11.25 57.02 -0.49
N ALA A 198 -11.97 56.43 0.48
CA ALA A 198 -12.29 57.07 1.76
C ALA A 198 -11.04 57.47 2.55
N ARG A 199 -10.00 56.63 2.58
CA ARG A 199 -8.70 56.98 3.19
C ARG A 199 -8.03 58.16 2.51
N LYS A 200 -8.01 58.20 1.17
CA LYS A 200 -7.41 59.29 0.41
C LYS A 200 -8.14 60.63 0.61
N SER A 201 -9.47 60.61 0.72
CA SER A 201 -10.26 61.82 1.05
C SER A 201 -10.10 62.25 2.51
N GLY A 202 -9.84 61.31 3.43
CA GLY A 202 -9.56 61.60 4.84
C GLY A 202 -8.16 62.19 5.08
N THR A 203 -7.16 61.84 4.25
CA THR A 203 -5.80 62.40 4.33
C THR A 203 -5.72 63.88 3.91
N SER A 204 -6.78 64.45 3.35
CA SER A 204 -6.85 65.90 3.05
C SER A 204 -7.19 66.77 4.27
N ALA A 205 -7.59 66.17 5.39
CA ALA A 205 -8.07 66.90 6.57
C ALA A 205 -7.10 66.90 7.77
N ASP A 206 -5.96 66.21 7.68
CA ASP A 206 -5.03 66.12 8.82
C ASP A 206 -3.57 66.17 8.32
N ALA A 207 -3.11 67.39 8.06
CA ALA A 207 -1.68 67.71 7.96
C ALA A 207 -1.25 68.29 9.31
N PRO A 208 -0.30 67.67 10.05
CA PRO A 208 0.20 68.26 11.27
C PRO A 208 1.15 69.41 10.93
N GLU A 209 0.82 70.58 11.45
CA GLU A 209 1.60 71.81 11.37
C GLU A 209 3.00 71.58 11.96
N SER A 210 4.01 71.62 11.10
CA SER A 210 5.41 71.44 11.46
C SER A 210 5.92 72.67 12.21
N ALA A 211 6.57 72.40 13.34
CA ALA A 211 7.27 73.32 14.21
C ALA A 211 8.08 74.40 13.47
N SER A 212 7.85 75.67 13.84
CA SER A 212 8.76 76.78 13.52
C SER A 212 9.49 77.24 14.77
N LEU A 213 10.80 77.03 14.75
CA LEU A 213 11.82 77.55 15.66
C LEU A 213 11.78 79.08 15.69
N ARG A 214 11.85 79.70 16.88
CA ARG A 214 12.47 81.02 17.06
C ARG A 214 13.38 81.05 18.28
N THR A 215 14.66 80.99 17.97
CA THR A 215 15.78 81.59 18.70
C THR A 215 15.56 83.08 18.90
N THR A 216 15.76 83.59 20.11
CA THR A 216 16.31 84.93 20.36
C THR A 216 17.13 84.92 21.66
N ALA A 217 18.19 85.72 21.63
CA ALA A 217 19.30 85.86 22.56
C ALA A 217 18.93 86.17 24.02
#